data_AF-A0A1E5IYJ9-F1
#
_entry.id   AF-A0A1E5IYJ9-F1
#
_cell.length_a   1.000
_cell.length_b   1.000
_cell.length_c   1.000
_cell.angle_alpha   90.00
_cell.angle_beta   90.00
_cell.angle_gamma   90.00
#
_symmetry.space_group_name_H-M   'P 1'
#
loop_
_entity.id
_entity.type
_entity.pdbx_description
1 polymer ?
#
loop_
_entity_poly.entity_id
_entity_poly.type
_entity_poly.pdbx_seq_one_letter_code
_entity_poly.pdbx_strand_id
1 'polypeptide(L)'
;MKRRDFLIAGGLTFAAATLSPSLFASQQQPLKILALVFDDYETLDLHGPIEMLGHMQNVQIKLIGASPTVRSYQGPRVVTDYQLDDVVDCDLLLVPGGLGTRTLINDEALLTWLRRQASVSKKVFSVCTGSALLAKAGLLDGVSATTNKMAFSWVTSLSQQALWQPSARWVDDGRFLTSSGVSAGTDAALFYVRQRRGEAEARRIERLTEYQWNSDAANDPYAVEPMTP
;
A
#
# COMPACT_ATOMS: atom_id res chain seq x y z
N MET A 1 -92.73 -5.64 5.50
CA MET A 1 -92.36 -6.60 4.43
C MET A 1 -90.97 -6.22 3.90
N LYS A 2 -89.97 -7.07 4.12
CA LYS A 2 -88.70 -7.30 3.38
C LYS A 2 -87.88 -6.13 2.74
N ARG A 3 -86.63 -6.01 3.25
CA ARG A 3 -85.30 -6.14 2.59
C ARG A 3 -84.65 -4.97 1.81
N ARG A 4 -83.34 -4.81 2.16
CA ARG A 4 -82.13 -4.34 1.42
C ARG A 4 -81.73 -2.88 1.64
N ASP A 5 -80.73 -2.62 2.49
CA ASP A 5 -79.27 -2.76 2.30
C ASP A 5 -78.68 -1.62 1.46
N PHE A 6 -78.05 -0.64 2.11
CA PHE A 6 -76.88 0.07 1.60
C PHE A 6 -76.08 0.65 2.79
N LEU A 7 -74.99 -0.03 3.14
CA LEU A 7 -73.92 0.46 4.02
C LEU A 7 -72.99 1.33 3.17
N ILE A 8 -72.79 2.59 3.56
CA ILE A 8 -71.68 3.42 3.09
C ILE A 8 -70.55 3.28 4.12
N ALA A 9 -69.48 2.60 3.71
CA ALA A 9 -68.24 2.50 4.47
C ALA A 9 -67.42 3.79 4.30
N GLY A 10 -67.17 4.50 5.41
CA GLY A 10 -66.16 5.55 5.48
C GLY A 10 -64.77 4.95 5.56
N GLY A 11 -63.97 5.12 4.50
CA GLY A 11 -62.56 4.71 4.49
C GLY A 11 -61.70 5.69 5.28
N LEU A 12 -61.18 5.26 6.42
CA LEU A 12 -60.04 5.87 7.10
C LEU A 12 -58.76 5.23 6.56
N THR A 13 -58.06 5.92 5.67
CA THR A 13 -56.75 5.52 5.18
C THR A 13 -55.70 5.83 6.25
N PHE A 14 -55.21 4.80 6.94
CA PHE A 14 -53.97 4.89 7.72
C PHE A 14 -52.80 4.99 6.73
N ALA A 15 -52.19 6.17 6.64
CA ALA A 15 -50.90 6.33 5.97
C ALA A 15 -49.84 5.65 6.84
N ALA A 16 -49.44 4.42 6.47
CA ALA A 16 -48.27 3.78 7.03
C ALA A 16 -47.04 4.56 6.55
N ALA A 17 -46.46 5.37 7.43
CA ALA A 17 -45.15 5.97 7.21
C ALA A 17 -44.12 4.83 7.18
N THR A 18 -43.75 4.39 5.98
CA THR A 18 -42.63 3.48 5.78
C THR A 18 -41.35 4.23 6.11
N LEU A 19 -40.81 3.99 7.31
CA LEU A 19 -39.45 4.39 7.66
C LEU A 19 -38.51 3.75 6.64
N SER A 20 -37.91 4.56 5.76
CA SER A 20 -36.91 4.11 4.80
C SER A 20 -35.76 3.42 5.53
N PRO A 21 -35.38 2.19 5.15
CA PRO A 21 -34.23 1.52 5.72
C PRO A 21 -32.96 2.10 5.10
N SER A 22 -32.58 3.31 5.48
CA SER A 22 -31.35 3.95 5.00
C SER A 22 -30.70 4.80 6.07
N LEU A 23 -30.56 4.24 7.28
CA LEU A 23 -29.91 4.91 8.42
C LEU A 23 -28.70 4.16 8.99
N PHE A 24 -28.19 3.12 8.32
CA PHE A 24 -26.94 2.45 8.74
C PHE A 24 -26.13 1.94 7.55
N ALA A 25 -25.80 2.81 6.60
CA ALA A 25 -24.52 2.62 5.92
C ALA A 25 -23.47 2.96 6.98
N SER A 26 -22.82 1.96 7.59
CA SER A 26 -21.67 2.25 8.44
C SER A 26 -20.69 3.03 7.57
N GLN A 27 -20.40 4.28 7.91
CA GLN A 27 -19.30 5.00 7.30
C GLN A 27 -18.05 4.23 7.73
N GLN A 28 -17.64 3.25 6.92
CA GLN A 28 -16.41 2.53 7.13
C GLN A 28 -15.30 3.57 7.21
N GLN A 29 -14.44 3.47 8.22
CA GLN A 29 -13.27 4.34 8.32
C GLN A 29 -12.42 4.18 7.04
N PRO A 30 -11.84 5.28 6.51
CA PRO A 30 -11.01 5.19 5.32
C PRO A 30 -9.80 4.29 5.58
N LEU A 31 -9.39 3.55 4.54
CA LEU A 31 -8.12 2.83 4.57
C LEU A 31 -6.99 3.86 4.51
N LYS A 32 -6.15 3.87 5.54
CA LYS A 32 -5.08 4.85 5.72
C LYS A 32 -3.76 4.32 5.16
N ILE A 33 -3.17 5.05 4.23
CA ILE A 33 -1.88 4.76 3.64
C ILE A 33 -0.92 5.89 4.01
N LEU A 34 0.17 5.54 4.66
CA LEU A 34 1.26 6.45 4.96
C LEU A 34 2.44 6.09 4.07
N ALA A 35 2.90 7.02 3.24
CA ALA A 35 4.05 6.80 2.37
C ALA A 35 5.24 7.65 2.85
N LEU A 36 6.35 6.98 3.13
CA LEU A 36 7.61 7.64 3.44
C LEU A 36 8.17 8.32 2.19
N VAL A 37 8.65 9.54 2.33
CA VAL A 37 9.43 10.26 1.32
C VAL A 37 10.70 10.80 1.95
N PHE A 38 11.81 10.70 1.22
CA PHE A 38 13.12 11.19 1.60
C PHE A 38 13.86 11.70 0.36
N ASP A 39 14.85 12.59 0.52
CA ASP A 39 15.56 13.14 -0.64
C ASP A 39 16.22 12.02 -1.47
N ASP A 40 16.09 12.15 -2.79
CA ASP A 40 16.52 11.16 -3.78
C ASP A 40 15.80 9.80 -3.66
N TYR A 41 14.54 9.80 -3.21
CA TYR A 41 13.63 8.68 -3.47
C TYR A 41 13.37 8.51 -4.99
N GLU A 42 13.10 7.29 -5.42
CA GLU A 42 12.79 6.97 -6.81
C GLU A 42 11.33 7.35 -7.12
N THR A 43 11.11 8.24 -8.10
CA THR A 43 9.77 8.79 -8.39
C THR A 43 8.71 7.70 -8.53
N LEU A 44 9.00 6.68 -9.35
CA LEU A 44 7.98 5.68 -9.69
C LEU A 44 7.82 4.59 -8.62
N ASP A 45 8.75 4.46 -7.67
CA ASP A 45 8.59 3.60 -6.49
C ASP A 45 7.52 4.13 -5.53
N LEU A 46 7.28 5.45 -5.53
CA LEU A 46 6.19 6.09 -4.81
C LEU A 46 4.94 6.22 -5.69
N HIS A 47 5.10 6.90 -6.84
CA HIS A 47 3.97 7.36 -7.64
C HIS A 47 3.23 6.22 -8.36
N GLY A 48 3.92 5.14 -8.73
CA GLY A 48 3.29 3.96 -9.33
C GLY A 48 2.32 3.27 -8.36
N PRO A 49 2.77 2.88 -7.14
CA PRO A 49 1.88 2.35 -6.12
C PRO A 49 0.72 3.27 -5.72
N ILE A 50 0.96 4.56 -5.46
CA ILE A 50 -0.12 5.45 -5.00
C ILE A 50 -1.16 5.72 -6.08
N GLU A 51 -0.80 5.69 -7.38
CA GLU A 51 -1.77 5.75 -8.48
C GLU A 51 -2.77 4.60 -8.36
N MET A 52 -2.28 3.36 -8.20
CA MET A 52 -3.14 2.18 -8.09
C MET A 52 -3.94 2.17 -6.79
N LEU A 53 -3.31 2.54 -5.67
CA LEU A 53 -3.94 2.53 -4.36
C LEU A 53 -4.98 3.65 -4.20
N GLY A 54 -4.76 4.80 -4.82
CA GLY A 54 -5.63 5.98 -4.76
C GLY A 54 -6.97 5.80 -5.46
N HIS A 55 -7.06 4.88 -6.43
CA HIS A 55 -8.32 4.57 -7.11
C HIS A 55 -9.27 3.64 -6.34
N MET A 56 -8.84 3.08 -5.20
CA MET A 56 -9.72 2.34 -4.31
C MET A 56 -10.70 3.30 -3.62
N GLN A 57 -11.93 2.83 -3.41
CA GLN A 57 -12.92 3.60 -2.66
C GLN A 57 -12.52 3.80 -1.19
N ASN A 58 -12.76 5.00 -0.68
CA ASN A 58 -12.55 5.36 0.73
C ASN A 58 -11.12 5.11 1.22
N VAL A 59 -10.13 5.67 0.49
CA VAL A 59 -8.71 5.65 0.84
C VAL A 59 -8.22 7.05 1.16
N GLN A 60 -7.35 7.15 2.16
CA GLN A 60 -6.59 8.36 2.47
C GLN A 60 -5.10 8.04 2.34
N ILE A 61 -4.41 8.76 1.47
CA ILE A 61 -2.95 8.66 1.30
C ILE A 61 -2.32 9.93 1.87
N LYS A 62 -1.29 9.75 2.70
CA LYS A 62 -0.54 10.83 3.34
C LYS A 62 0.96 10.60 3.19
N LEU A 63 1.72 11.68 2.97
CA LEU A 63 3.16 11.64 2.83
C LEU A 63 3.84 12.06 4.14
N ILE A 64 4.90 11.37 4.52
CA ILE A 64 5.70 11.68 5.71
C ILE A 64 7.18 11.73 5.34
N GLY A 65 7.92 12.72 5.84
CA GLY A 65 9.35 12.87 5.56
C GLY A 65 10.06 13.77 6.56
N ALA A 66 11.39 13.81 6.51
CA ALA A 66 12.20 14.60 7.44
C ALA A 66 12.04 16.12 7.24
N SER A 67 11.64 16.53 6.03
CA SER A 67 11.53 17.93 5.61
C SER A 67 10.15 18.20 5.03
N PRO A 68 9.60 19.43 5.17
CA PRO A 68 8.28 19.79 4.60
C PRO A 68 8.18 19.65 3.08
N THR A 69 9.31 19.66 2.39
CA THR A 69 9.39 19.45 0.94
C THR A 69 10.55 18.51 0.66
N VAL A 70 10.29 17.48 -0.13
CA VAL A 70 11.25 16.42 -0.45
C VAL A 70 11.41 16.30 -1.95
N ARG A 71 12.64 16.19 -2.42
CA ARG A 71 12.98 16.08 -3.85
C ARG A 71 13.20 14.62 -4.23
N SER A 72 12.49 14.14 -5.25
CA SER A 72 12.79 12.84 -5.89
C SER A 72 14.13 12.88 -6.64
N TYR A 73 14.72 11.72 -6.89
CA TYR A 73 15.97 11.62 -7.65
C TYR A 73 15.88 12.33 -9.02
N GLN A 74 14.74 12.17 -9.70
CA GLN A 74 14.45 12.76 -11.01
C GLN A 74 14.28 14.28 -10.99
N GLY A 75 14.07 14.90 -9.82
CA GLY A 75 13.98 16.36 -9.68
C GLY A 75 12.67 16.94 -9.15
N PRO A 76 11.48 16.40 -9.47
CA PRO A 76 10.23 16.88 -8.91
C PRO A 76 10.20 16.82 -7.38
N ARG A 77 9.49 17.77 -6.77
CA ARG A 77 9.31 17.87 -5.32
C ARG A 77 7.89 17.52 -4.90
N VAL A 78 7.77 16.92 -3.72
CA VAL A 78 6.50 16.66 -3.04
C VAL A 78 6.47 17.37 -1.69
N VAL A 79 5.28 17.68 -1.20
CA VAL A 79 5.06 18.27 0.13
C VAL A 79 4.67 17.16 1.09
N THR A 80 5.22 17.17 2.30
CA THR A 80 4.86 16.19 3.32
C THR A 80 3.63 16.65 4.10
N ASP A 81 2.73 15.73 4.42
CA ASP A 81 1.61 15.97 5.33
C ASP A 81 2.02 15.86 6.80
N TYR A 82 3.04 15.03 7.08
CA TYR A 82 3.60 14.77 8.42
C TYR A 82 5.12 14.83 8.40
N GLN A 83 5.72 14.89 9.59
CA GLN A 83 7.17 14.85 9.80
C GLN A 83 7.57 13.60 10.61
N LEU A 84 8.84 13.20 10.53
CA LEU A 84 9.33 11.96 11.18
C LEU A 84 9.27 11.95 12.71
N ASP A 85 8.88 13.05 13.36
CA ASP A 85 8.61 13.05 14.80
C ASP A 85 7.26 12.38 15.12
N ASP A 86 6.36 12.31 14.14
CA ASP A 86 5.04 11.69 14.25
C ASP A 86 5.11 10.17 14.06
N VAL A 87 4.33 9.44 14.86
CA VAL A 87 4.00 8.03 14.61
C VAL A 87 2.50 7.96 14.34
N VAL A 88 2.14 7.54 13.15
CA VAL A 88 0.77 7.63 12.63
C VAL A 88 0.20 6.23 12.42
N ASP A 89 -0.89 5.90 13.11
CA ASP A 89 -1.60 4.64 12.87
C ASP A 89 -2.09 4.55 11.41
N CYS A 90 -1.69 3.49 10.70
CA CYS A 90 -2.04 3.28 9.30
C CYS A 90 -2.27 1.80 8.94
N ASP A 91 -3.07 1.58 7.89
CA ASP A 91 -3.33 0.24 7.36
C ASP A 91 -2.20 -0.25 6.45
N LEU A 92 -1.46 0.68 5.85
CA LEU A 92 -0.31 0.41 4.98
C LEU A 92 0.77 1.49 5.16
N LEU A 93 1.98 1.07 5.51
CA LEU A 93 3.19 1.88 5.38
C LEU A 93 3.87 1.57 4.04
N LEU A 94 3.99 2.54 3.15
CA LEU A 94 4.72 2.43 1.89
C LEU A 94 6.13 3.01 2.04
N VAL A 95 7.16 2.23 1.71
CA VAL A 95 8.57 2.59 1.78
C VAL A 95 9.20 2.49 0.39
N PRO A 96 9.39 3.59 -0.34
CA PRO A 96 10.01 3.56 -1.67
C PRO A 96 11.52 3.30 -1.57
N GLY A 97 12.13 2.96 -2.71
CA GLY A 97 13.57 2.93 -2.88
C GLY A 97 14.12 4.27 -3.40
N GLY A 98 15.27 4.20 -4.06
CA GLY A 98 15.98 5.36 -4.60
C GLY A 98 17.39 5.52 -4.04
N LEU A 99 18.19 6.40 -4.65
CA LEU A 99 19.58 6.60 -4.26
C LEU A 99 19.73 7.08 -2.81
N GLY A 100 18.75 7.83 -2.27
CA GLY A 100 18.76 8.28 -0.88
C GLY A 100 18.94 7.15 0.13
N THR A 101 18.44 5.94 -0.17
CA THR A 101 18.58 4.76 0.70
C THR A 101 20.02 4.41 1.05
N ARG A 102 21.01 4.76 0.21
CA ARG A 102 22.42 4.42 0.43
C ARG A 102 23.02 5.20 1.60
N THR A 103 22.54 6.41 1.82
CA THR A 103 22.94 7.24 2.97
C THR A 103 22.08 6.88 4.19
N LEU A 104 20.77 6.73 3.97
CA LEU A 104 19.78 6.55 5.04
C LEU A 104 19.88 5.22 5.79
N ILE A 105 20.53 4.19 5.22
CA ILE A 105 20.84 2.96 5.97
C ILE A 105 21.77 3.19 7.18
N ASN A 106 22.41 4.35 7.29
CA ASN A 106 23.24 4.74 8.43
C ASN A 106 22.58 5.82 9.31
N ASP A 107 21.34 6.22 9.01
CA ASP A 107 20.58 7.19 9.78
C ASP A 107 19.80 6.49 10.89
N GLU A 108 20.39 6.40 12.08
CA GLU A 108 19.77 5.73 13.22
C GLU A 108 18.45 6.38 13.68
N ALA A 109 18.26 7.68 13.45
CA ALA A 109 17.01 8.36 13.79
C ALA A 109 15.88 7.87 12.88
N LEU A 110 16.13 7.83 11.57
CA LEU A 110 15.19 7.27 10.59
C LEU A 110 14.92 5.78 10.88
N LEU A 111 15.95 4.97 11.10
CA LEU A 111 15.77 3.54 11.35
C LEU A 111 14.97 3.27 12.63
N THR A 112 15.22 4.06 13.69
CA THR A 112 14.44 3.99 14.93
C THR A 112 12.99 4.40 14.71
N TRP A 113 12.76 5.49 13.97
CA TRP A 113 11.41 5.89 13.58
C TRP A 113 10.73 4.79 12.77
N LEU A 114 11.42 4.18 11.80
CA LEU A 114 10.87 3.15 10.93
C LEU A 114 10.42 1.92 11.72
N ARG A 115 11.18 1.51 12.74
CA ARG A 115 10.76 0.45 13.68
C ARG A 115 9.48 0.82 14.44
N ARG A 116 9.39 2.05 14.94
CA ARG A 116 8.21 2.56 15.68
C ARG A 116 6.98 2.67 14.78
N GLN A 117 7.14 3.22 13.58
CA GLN A 117 6.07 3.36 12.61
C GLN A 117 5.60 1.99 12.11
N ALA A 118 6.54 1.07 11.79
CA ALA A 118 6.19 -0.28 11.39
C ALA A 118 5.38 -0.99 12.48
N SER A 119 5.69 -0.80 13.77
CA SER A 119 5.00 -1.47 14.88
C SER A 119 3.50 -1.15 14.97
N VAL A 120 3.10 0.08 14.61
CA VAL A 120 1.69 0.52 14.56
C VAL A 120 1.04 0.32 13.18
N SER A 121 1.82 -0.05 12.17
CA SER A 121 1.31 -0.28 10.81
C SER A 121 0.79 -1.72 10.67
N LYS A 122 -0.41 -1.90 10.09
CA LYS A 122 -0.99 -3.24 9.87
C LYS A 122 -0.27 -4.05 8.79
N LYS A 123 0.25 -3.36 7.77
CA LYS A 123 1.06 -3.94 6.69
C LYS A 123 2.17 -2.95 6.30
N VAL A 124 3.33 -3.46 5.97
CA VAL A 124 4.46 -2.67 5.45
C VAL A 124 4.74 -3.13 4.04
N PHE A 125 4.76 -2.19 3.10
CA PHE A 125 5.04 -2.41 1.70
C PHE A 125 6.30 -1.65 1.31
N SER A 126 7.36 -2.33 0.89
CA SER A 126 8.52 -1.68 0.28
C SER A 126 8.63 -1.96 -1.21
N VAL A 127 9.04 -0.95 -1.96
CA VAL A 127 9.45 -1.09 -3.36
C VAL A 127 10.96 -0.92 -3.45
N CYS A 128 11.62 -1.69 -4.31
CA CYS A 128 13.01 -1.49 -4.69
C CYS A 128 13.91 -1.50 -3.45
N THR A 129 14.84 -0.55 -3.35
CA THR A 129 15.77 -0.42 -2.22
C THR A 129 15.12 0.07 -0.93
N GLY A 130 13.80 0.31 -0.88
CA GLY A 130 13.10 0.54 0.39
C GLY A 130 13.23 -0.66 1.34
N SER A 131 13.34 -1.86 0.78
CA SER A 131 13.68 -3.09 1.51
C SER A 131 15.04 -3.03 2.22
N ALA A 132 15.99 -2.21 1.76
CA ALA A 132 17.27 -2.00 2.43
C ALA A 132 17.11 -1.32 3.79
N LEU A 133 16.20 -0.33 3.87
CA LEU A 133 15.87 0.36 5.11
C LEU A 133 15.17 -0.59 6.08
N LEU A 134 14.25 -1.42 5.58
CA LEU A 134 13.59 -2.44 6.40
C LEU A 134 14.59 -3.50 6.91
N ALA A 135 15.51 -3.97 6.06
CA ALA A 135 16.55 -4.91 6.42
C ALA A 135 17.48 -4.33 7.51
N LYS A 136 17.94 -3.08 7.36
CA LYS A 136 18.77 -2.42 8.39
C LYS A 136 18.04 -2.07 9.67
N ALA A 137 16.73 -1.84 9.59
CA ALA A 137 15.90 -1.73 10.77
C ALA A 137 15.71 -3.08 11.50
N GLY A 138 16.16 -4.21 10.93
CA GLY A 138 15.94 -5.56 11.48
C GLY A 138 14.49 -6.05 11.30
N LEU A 139 13.70 -5.38 10.46
CA LEU A 139 12.28 -5.68 10.27
C LEU A 139 12.04 -6.88 9.35
N LEU A 140 13.06 -7.30 8.59
CA LEU A 140 12.98 -8.42 7.64
C LEU A 140 13.68 -9.70 8.14
N ASP A 141 14.17 -9.73 9.37
CA ASP A 141 14.84 -10.92 9.91
C ASP A 141 13.83 -12.09 10.02
N GLY A 142 14.12 -13.20 9.35
CA GLY A 142 13.23 -14.36 9.23
C GLY A 142 12.06 -14.19 8.25
N VAL A 143 11.99 -13.06 7.54
CA VAL A 143 10.90 -12.73 6.60
C VAL A 143 11.34 -13.01 5.15
N SER A 144 10.47 -13.63 4.37
CA SER A 144 10.65 -13.79 2.93
C SER A 144 10.50 -12.43 2.23
N ALA A 145 11.54 -12.01 1.51
CA ALA A 145 11.58 -10.68 0.92
C ALA A 145 12.30 -10.66 -0.43
N THR A 146 12.07 -9.62 -1.22
CA THR A 146 12.85 -9.33 -2.42
C THR A 146 13.20 -7.83 -2.49
N THR A 147 14.04 -7.48 -3.45
CA THR A 147 14.41 -6.10 -3.78
C THR A 147 14.59 -5.97 -5.28
N ASN A 148 14.94 -4.77 -5.78
CA ASN A 148 15.26 -4.63 -7.19
C ASN A 148 16.50 -5.46 -7.56
N LYS A 149 16.54 -5.92 -8.81
CA LYS A 149 17.54 -6.90 -9.25
C LYS A 149 18.94 -6.29 -9.35
N MET A 150 19.00 -5.03 -9.75
CA MET A 150 20.26 -4.27 -9.87
C MET A 150 20.98 -4.08 -8.54
N ALA A 151 20.25 -3.86 -7.45
CA ALA A 151 20.82 -3.63 -6.12
C ALA A 151 20.72 -4.87 -5.23
N PHE A 152 20.33 -6.04 -5.77
CA PHE A 152 20.04 -7.24 -5.00
C PHE A 152 21.21 -7.61 -4.07
N SER A 153 22.41 -7.79 -4.63
CA SER A 153 23.61 -8.12 -3.85
C SER A 153 23.91 -7.11 -2.73
N TRP A 154 23.75 -5.81 -3.01
CA TRP A 154 23.95 -4.77 -2.01
C TRP A 154 22.91 -4.87 -0.88
N VAL A 155 21.62 -4.97 -1.21
CA VAL A 155 20.55 -5.06 -0.20
C VAL A 155 20.68 -6.34 0.64
N THR A 156 20.93 -7.49 0.01
CA THR A 156 21.03 -8.76 0.74
C THR A 156 22.23 -8.82 1.68
N SER A 157 23.30 -8.07 1.38
CA SER A 157 24.43 -7.93 2.32
C SER A 157 24.04 -7.24 3.64
N LEU A 158 22.90 -6.54 3.67
CA LEU A 158 22.48 -5.74 4.82
C LEU A 158 21.79 -6.57 5.92
N SER A 159 21.18 -7.71 5.58
CA SER A 159 20.68 -8.71 6.54
C SER A 159 20.80 -10.11 5.95
N GLN A 160 21.57 -10.96 6.63
CA GLN A 160 21.70 -12.39 6.32
C GLN A 160 20.54 -13.22 6.89
N GLN A 161 19.68 -12.62 7.71
CA GLN A 161 18.55 -13.31 8.34
C GLN A 161 17.26 -13.22 7.51
N ALA A 162 17.17 -12.27 6.58
CA ALA A 162 16.07 -12.19 5.64
C ALA A 162 16.15 -13.31 4.60
N LEU A 163 15.01 -13.92 4.27
CA LEU A 163 14.90 -15.04 3.34
C LEU A 163 14.71 -14.52 1.91
N TRP A 164 15.80 -13.99 1.34
CA TRP A 164 15.78 -13.27 0.07
C TRP A 164 15.39 -14.14 -1.14
N GLN A 165 14.43 -13.65 -1.94
CA GLN A 165 13.89 -14.31 -3.14
C GLN A 165 14.43 -13.60 -4.41
N PRO A 166 15.51 -14.12 -5.04
CA PRO A 166 16.21 -13.44 -6.14
C PRO A 166 15.36 -13.28 -7.40
N SER A 167 14.47 -14.23 -7.66
CA SER A 167 13.66 -14.27 -8.89
C SER A 167 12.26 -13.69 -8.74
N ALA A 168 11.80 -13.44 -7.51
CA ALA A 168 10.43 -12.96 -7.26
C ALA A 168 10.26 -11.50 -7.70
N ARG A 169 9.18 -11.20 -8.41
CA ARG A 169 8.75 -9.83 -8.76
C ARG A 169 8.28 -9.09 -7.51
N TRP A 170 7.52 -9.78 -6.66
CA TRP A 170 7.25 -9.37 -5.29
C TRP A 170 7.08 -10.59 -4.40
N VAL A 171 7.21 -10.37 -3.10
CA VAL A 171 7.02 -11.38 -2.05
C VAL A 171 6.04 -10.81 -1.03
N ASP A 172 5.02 -11.58 -0.70
CA ASP A 172 4.09 -11.27 0.39
C ASP A 172 4.25 -12.31 1.51
N ASP A 173 4.79 -11.88 2.64
CA ASP A 173 4.99 -12.70 3.84
C ASP A 173 4.19 -12.08 5.00
N GLY A 174 2.86 -12.17 4.87
CA GLY A 174 1.89 -11.69 5.85
C GLY A 174 1.91 -10.18 6.06
N ARG A 175 2.69 -9.73 7.05
CA ARG A 175 2.82 -8.32 7.44
C ARG A 175 3.66 -7.52 6.44
N PHE A 176 4.58 -8.17 5.73
CA PHE A 176 5.53 -7.52 4.83
C PHE A 176 5.25 -7.89 3.38
N LEU A 177 5.03 -6.87 2.56
CA LEU A 177 5.01 -6.95 1.11
C LEU A 177 6.30 -6.28 0.61
N THR A 178 7.12 -6.97 -0.16
CA THR A 178 8.33 -6.39 -0.75
C THR A 178 8.33 -6.64 -2.24
N SER A 179 8.65 -5.63 -3.05
CA SER A 179 8.70 -5.76 -4.50
C SER A 179 10.04 -5.34 -5.07
N SER A 180 10.31 -5.78 -6.29
CA SER A 180 11.51 -5.44 -7.03
C SER A 180 11.46 -4.00 -7.58
N GLY A 181 11.68 -3.79 -8.88
CA GLY A 181 11.73 -2.44 -9.47
C GLY A 181 10.35 -1.78 -9.59
N VAL A 182 10.33 -0.61 -10.23
CA VAL A 182 9.16 0.27 -10.37
C VAL A 182 7.90 -0.43 -10.92
N SER A 183 8.03 -1.24 -11.98
CA SER A 183 6.90 -1.99 -12.55
C SER A 183 6.40 -3.05 -11.57
N ALA A 184 7.31 -3.75 -10.91
CA ALA A 184 6.97 -4.75 -9.90
C ALA A 184 6.28 -4.13 -8.68
N GLY A 185 6.69 -2.92 -8.26
CA GLY A 185 6.00 -2.17 -7.20
C GLY A 185 4.59 -1.76 -7.59
N THR A 186 4.40 -1.34 -8.84
CA THR A 186 3.06 -0.99 -9.35
C THR A 186 2.15 -2.22 -9.40
N ASP A 187 2.64 -3.37 -9.88
CA ASP A 187 1.89 -4.64 -9.86
C ASP A 187 1.61 -5.15 -8.44
N ALA A 188 2.57 -5.01 -7.52
CA ALA A 188 2.41 -5.38 -6.11
C ALA A 188 1.35 -4.51 -5.40
N ALA A 189 1.20 -3.24 -5.82
CA ALA A 189 0.12 -2.38 -5.36
C ALA A 189 -1.26 -2.90 -5.82
N LEU A 190 -1.40 -3.33 -7.08
CA LEU A 190 -2.63 -3.98 -7.56
C LEU A 190 -2.88 -5.33 -6.88
N PHE A 191 -1.83 -6.09 -6.55
CA PHE A 191 -1.95 -7.26 -5.68
C PHE A 191 -2.50 -6.90 -4.30
N TYR A 192 -2.04 -5.80 -3.68
CA TYR A 192 -2.60 -5.32 -2.40
C TYR A 192 -4.06 -4.88 -2.53
N VAL A 193 -4.43 -4.18 -3.62
CA VAL A 193 -5.83 -3.86 -3.93
C VAL A 193 -6.67 -5.14 -3.95
N ARG A 194 -6.20 -6.18 -4.66
CA ARG A 194 -6.87 -7.48 -4.71
C ARG A 194 -7.05 -8.06 -3.31
N GLN A 195 -6.04 -8.01 -2.45
CA GLN A 195 -6.15 -8.52 -1.07
C GLN A 195 -7.22 -7.78 -0.25
N ARG A 196 -7.38 -6.48 -0.46
CA ARG A 196 -8.27 -5.63 0.34
C ARG A 196 -9.70 -5.56 -0.20
N ARG A 197 -9.86 -5.57 -1.52
CA ARG A 197 -11.12 -5.27 -2.22
C ARG A 197 -11.53 -6.32 -3.24
N GLY A 198 -10.73 -7.38 -3.41
CA GLY A 198 -10.98 -8.47 -4.35
C GLY A 198 -10.46 -8.21 -5.77
N GLU A 199 -10.38 -9.27 -6.56
CA GLU A 199 -9.87 -9.26 -7.94
C GLU A 199 -10.65 -8.28 -8.84
N ALA A 200 -11.97 -8.20 -8.68
CA ALA A 200 -12.81 -7.33 -9.51
C ALA A 200 -12.41 -5.86 -9.40
N GLU A 201 -12.03 -5.39 -8.21
CA GLU A 201 -11.58 -4.02 -7.98
C GLU A 201 -10.19 -3.79 -8.58
N ALA A 202 -9.24 -4.71 -8.38
CA ALA A 202 -7.91 -4.62 -8.99
C ALA A 202 -8.01 -4.55 -10.53
N ARG A 203 -8.86 -5.38 -11.15
CA ARG A 203 -9.12 -5.35 -12.59
C ARG A 203 -9.89 -4.12 -13.05
N ARG A 204 -10.73 -3.53 -12.20
CA ARG A 204 -11.39 -2.24 -12.49
C ARG A 204 -10.34 -1.13 -12.56
N ILE A 205 -9.42 -1.08 -11.60
CA ILE A 205 -8.35 -0.09 -11.55
C ILE A 205 -7.38 -0.29 -12.71
N GLU A 206 -6.98 -1.53 -13.01
CA GLU A 206 -6.19 -1.89 -14.21
C GLU A 206 -6.78 -1.28 -15.50
N ARG A 207 -8.08 -1.50 -15.73
CA ARG A 207 -8.78 -0.94 -16.91
C ARG A 207 -8.91 0.58 -16.85
N LEU A 208 -9.15 1.14 -15.68
CA LEU A 208 -9.33 2.58 -15.48
C LEU A 208 -8.05 3.36 -15.80
N THR A 209 -6.89 2.82 -15.41
CA THR A 209 -5.58 3.44 -15.60
C THR A 209 -4.92 3.03 -16.92
N GLU A 210 -5.56 2.13 -17.69
CA GLU A 210 -4.99 1.52 -18.90
C GLU A 210 -3.61 0.88 -18.64
N TYR A 211 -3.37 0.45 -17.40
CA TYR A 211 -2.14 -0.19 -16.99
C TYR A 211 -2.23 -1.70 -17.22
N GLN A 212 -1.26 -2.31 -17.91
CA GLN A 212 -1.25 -3.77 -18.11
C GLN A 212 -0.70 -4.47 -16.87
N TRP A 213 -1.57 -5.09 -16.06
CA TRP A 213 -1.16 -5.72 -14.81
C TRP A 213 -0.49 -7.08 -15.04
N ASN A 214 0.77 -7.21 -14.65
CA ASN A 214 1.40 -8.53 -14.50
C ASN A 214 1.07 -9.09 -13.11
N SER A 215 0.06 -9.96 -13.04
CA SER A 215 -0.42 -10.55 -11.79
C SER A 215 0.39 -11.77 -11.29
N ASP A 216 1.51 -12.11 -11.94
CA ASP A 216 2.39 -13.21 -11.53
C ASP A 216 3.58 -12.71 -10.68
N ALA A 217 3.57 -13.08 -9.40
CA ALA A 217 4.59 -12.72 -8.44
C ALA A 217 5.95 -13.36 -8.72
N ALA A 218 5.99 -14.49 -9.44
CA ALA A 218 7.23 -15.22 -9.75
C ALA A 218 7.87 -14.77 -11.07
N ASN A 219 7.13 -14.02 -11.90
CA ASN A 219 7.60 -13.59 -13.21
C ASN A 219 8.30 -12.22 -13.17
N ASP A 220 9.55 -12.21 -12.71
CA ASP A 220 10.46 -11.08 -12.90
C ASP A 220 11.41 -11.34 -14.08
N PRO A 221 11.22 -10.69 -15.25
CA PRO A 221 12.09 -10.89 -16.40
C PRO A 221 13.52 -10.34 -16.20
N TYR A 222 13.76 -9.64 -15.08
CA TYR A 222 15.08 -9.13 -14.69
C TYR A 222 15.72 -9.95 -13.57
N ALA A 223 15.11 -11.10 -13.20
CA ALA A 223 15.58 -11.98 -12.14
C ALA A 223 17.09 -12.26 -12.22
N VAL A 224 17.74 -12.26 -11.07
CA VAL A 224 19.14 -12.70 -10.94
C VAL A 224 19.17 -14.19 -10.64
N GLU A 225 20.27 -14.85 -11.01
CA GLU A 225 20.50 -16.24 -10.60
C GLU A 225 20.51 -16.36 -9.07
N PRO A 226 20.04 -17.49 -8.51
CA PRO A 226 20.15 -17.74 -7.09
C PRO A 226 21.60 -17.61 -6.64
N MET A 227 21.86 -16.89 -5.55
CA MET A 227 23.20 -16.84 -4.98
C MET A 227 23.58 -18.25 -4.52
N THR A 228 24.59 -18.84 -5.15
CA THR A 228 25.16 -20.12 -4.73
C THR A 228 25.77 -19.95 -3.34
N PRO A 229 25.47 -20.83 -2.37
CA PRO A 229 26.01 -20.75 -1.01
C PRO A 229 27.54 -20.86 -0.95
#